data_AF-A0A955S1G2-F1
#
_entry.id   AF-A0A955S1G2-F1
#
_cell.length_a   1.000
_cell.length_b   1.000
_cell.length_c   1.000
_cell.angle_alpha   90.00
_cell.angle_beta   90.00
_cell.angle_gamma   90.00
#
_symmetry.space_group_name_H-M   'P 1'
#
loop_
_entity.id
_entity.type
_entity.pdbx_description
1 polymer ?
#
loop_
_entity_poly.entity_id
_entity_poly.type
_entity_poly.pdbx_seq_one_letter_code
_entity_poly.pdbx_strand_id
1 'polypeptide(L)'
;MQTIDYDSKQVYYDLPDFHNDLELLALIKECLQAQKKAGEAYRETQFTPYPDAISAVKGEALEKILAAEEDISDIRTHRITNSIVFHIENLDGSVISDEVLHMRRQIDEVIDKRIRGIFSDPKGLHIECSGHYWYPPGGYMGWHTNRRKPGWRMYVSYAEAEHRSFFRYRDPDTGEVITCPDETWNFRLFKISPEKPFWHCVFSETDRFSLGYRIDAG
;
A
#
# COMPACT_ATOMS: atom_id res chain seq x y z
N MET A 1 4.33 -20.19 7.90
CA MET A 1 3.40 -19.50 6.98
C MET A 1 2.03 -20.10 7.09
N GLN A 2 1.08 -19.29 7.54
CA GLN A 2 -0.35 -19.57 7.46
C GLN A 2 -0.75 -19.80 6.00
N THR A 3 -1.59 -20.81 5.75
CA THR A 3 -2.23 -21.01 4.45
C THR A 3 -3.57 -20.27 4.41
N ILE A 4 -3.81 -19.53 3.34
CA ILE A 4 -4.96 -18.66 3.13
C ILE A 4 -5.76 -19.20 1.94
N ASP A 5 -7.06 -19.36 2.14
CA ASP A 5 -8.00 -19.66 1.05
C ASP A 5 -8.28 -18.36 0.27
N TYR A 6 -8.19 -18.39 -1.05
CA TYR A 6 -8.53 -17.25 -1.89
C TYR A 6 -9.97 -16.78 -1.63
N ASP A 7 -10.88 -17.71 -1.36
CA ASP A 7 -12.29 -17.43 -1.06
C ASP A 7 -12.60 -17.24 0.43
N SER A 8 -11.55 -17.07 1.25
CA SER A 8 -11.71 -16.76 2.68
C SER A 8 -12.67 -15.59 2.91
N LYS A 9 -13.51 -15.76 3.93
CA LYS A 9 -14.41 -14.70 4.43
C LYS A 9 -13.66 -13.67 5.28
N GLN A 10 -12.54 -14.05 5.89
CA GLN A 10 -11.70 -13.09 6.58
C GLN A 10 -11.03 -12.22 5.52
N VAL A 11 -11.21 -10.91 5.63
CA VAL A 11 -10.79 -9.94 4.61
C VAL A 11 -9.46 -9.26 4.90
N TYR A 12 -8.86 -9.49 6.08
CA TYR A 12 -7.61 -8.86 6.49
C TYR A 12 -6.74 -9.87 7.24
N TYR A 13 -5.46 -9.89 6.90
CA TYR A 13 -4.41 -10.64 7.57
C TYR A 13 -3.20 -9.73 7.78
N ASP A 14 -2.64 -9.82 8.97
CA ASP A 14 -1.26 -9.42 9.21
C ASP A 14 -0.36 -10.64 9.00
N LEU A 15 0.80 -10.46 8.35
CA LEU A 15 1.67 -11.55 7.91
C LEU A 15 3.03 -11.51 8.64
N PRO A 16 3.07 -11.76 9.97
CA PRO A 16 4.28 -11.60 10.78
C PRO A 16 5.43 -12.52 10.36
N ASP A 17 5.15 -13.66 9.71
CA ASP A 17 6.17 -14.59 9.23
C ASP A 17 7.15 -13.93 8.24
N PHE A 18 6.71 -12.90 7.49
CA PHE A 18 7.57 -12.17 6.55
C PHE A 18 8.62 -11.30 7.25
N HIS A 19 8.49 -11.02 8.55
CA HIS A 19 9.50 -10.31 9.33
C HIS A 19 10.81 -11.10 9.44
N ASN A 20 10.75 -12.42 9.18
CA ASN A 20 11.91 -13.30 9.21
C ASN A 20 12.47 -13.62 7.80
N ASP A 21 11.92 -13.05 6.73
CA ASP A 21 12.38 -13.28 5.36
C ASP A 21 13.59 -12.38 5.03
N LEU A 22 14.77 -12.77 5.50
CA LEU A 22 15.99 -11.96 5.38
C LEU A 22 16.38 -11.62 3.94
N GLU A 23 16.09 -12.53 2.99
CA GLU A 23 16.33 -12.29 1.56
C GLU A 23 15.46 -11.13 1.06
N LEU A 24 14.15 -11.22 1.29
CA LEU A 24 13.21 -10.20 0.88
C LEU A 24 13.52 -8.85 1.54
N LEU A 25 13.79 -8.85 2.85
CA LEU A 25 14.11 -7.63 3.60
C LEU A 25 15.38 -6.95 3.08
N ALA A 26 16.41 -7.71 2.73
CA ALA A 26 17.65 -7.17 2.17
C ALA A 26 17.40 -6.51 0.80
N LEU A 27 16.70 -7.19 -0.11
CA LEU A 27 16.36 -6.67 -1.43
C LEU A 27 15.53 -5.38 -1.33
N ILE A 28 14.54 -5.35 -0.44
CA ILE A 28 13.74 -4.14 -0.22
C ILE A 28 14.63 -3.02 0.29
N LYS A 29 15.47 -3.25 1.32
CA LYS A 29 16.37 -2.21 1.87
C LYS A 29 17.27 -1.59 0.80
N GLU A 30 17.85 -2.39 -0.09
CA GLU A 30 18.66 -1.88 -1.20
C GLU A 30 17.84 -1.01 -2.15
N CYS A 31 16.66 -1.48 -2.53
CA CYS A 31 15.72 -0.71 -3.34
C CYS A 31 15.31 0.61 -2.66
N LEU A 32 15.08 0.62 -1.34
CA LEU A 32 14.75 1.85 -0.59
C LEU A 32 15.86 2.90 -0.70
N GLN A 33 17.14 2.51 -0.66
CA GLN A 33 18.24 3.45 -0.81
C GLN A 33 18.25 4.07 -2.22
N ALA A 34 18.03 3.25 -3.25
CA ALA A 34 17.89 3.74 -4.62
C ALA A 34 16.66 4.64 -4.80
N GLN A 35 15.53 4.29 -4.17
CA GLN A 35 14.32 5.10 -4.18
C GLN A 35 14.54 6.47 -3.57
N LYS A 36 15.18 6.55 -2.40
CA LYS A 36 15.51 7.82 -1.75
C LYS A 36 16.36 8.69 -2.67
N LYS A 37 17.46 8.14 -3.18
CA LYS A 37 18.35 8.83 -4.11
C LYS A 37 17.62 9.35 -5.35
N ALA A 38 16.76 8.53 -5.96
CA ALA A 38 16.00 8.91 -7.16
C ALA A 38 14.89 9.94 -6.86
N GLY A 39 14.25 9.84 -5.71
CA GLY A 39 13.14 10.71 -5.30
C GLY A 39 13.56 12.00 -4.60
N GLU A 40 14.82 12.15 -4.17
CA GLU A 40 15.24 13.27 -3.32
C GLU A 40 14.99 14.63 -3.99
N ALA A 41 15.36 14.78 -5.27
CA ALA A 41 15.11 16.02 -6.00
C ALA A 41 13.61 16.36 -6.08
N TYR A 42 12.75 15.34 -6.23
CA TYR A 42 11.29 15.53 -6.20
C TYR A 42 10.82 15.93 -4.81
N ARG A 43 11.35 15.29 -3.76
CA ARG A 43 11.05 15.62 -2.35
C ARG A 43 11.42 17.08 -2.03
N GLU A 44 12.56 17.56 -2.50
CA GLU A 44 13.00 18.93 -2.21
C GLU A 44 12.23 19.99 -2.99
N THR A 45 11.75 19.66 -4.20
CA THR A 45 11.21 20.69 -5.13
C THR A 45 9.71 20.60 -5.37
N GLN A 46 9.09 19.43 -5.22
CA GLN A 46 7.69 19.17 -5.59
C GLN A 46 6.84 18.69 -4.41
N PHE A 47 7.43 17.98 -3.44
CA PHE A 47 6.68 17.53 -2.28
C PHE A 47 6.26 18.71 -1.41
N THR A 48 4.97 18.81 -1.14
CA THR A 48 4.41 19.78 -0.21
C THR A 48 3.57 19.03 0.82
N PRO A 49 3.89 19.11 2.12
CA PRO A 49 3.02 18.62 3.16
C PRO A 49 1.63 19.23 3.01
N TYR A 50 0.59 18.39 3.01
CA TYR A 50 -0.77 18.89 2.98
C TYR A 50 -1.20 19.24 4.41
N PRO A 51 -1.58 20.50 4.71
CA PRO A 51 -1.91 20.91 6.08
C PRO A 51 -3.02 20.06 6.72
N ASP A 52 -3.97 19.61 5.91
CA ASP A 52 -5.10 18.79 6.36
C ASP A 52 -4.88 17.28 6.16
N ALA A 53 -3.64 16.82 5.93
CA ALA A 53 -3.32 15.41 5.74
C ALA A 53 -3.88 14.52 6.85
N ILE A 54 -3.71 14.93 8.11
CA ILE A 54 -4.25 14.21 9.28
C ILE A 54 -5.78 14.19 9.22
N SER A 55 -6.42 15.33 8.94
CA SER A 55 -7.88 15.44 8.85
C SER A 55 -8.44 14.53 7.75
N ALA A 56 -7.77 14.45 6.60
CA ALA A 56 -8.17 13.65 5.44
C ALA A 56 -8.17 12.13 5.69
N VAL A 57 -7.46 11.66 6.71
CA VAL A 57 -7.37 10.23 7.06
C VAL A 57 -8.17 9.87 8.31
N LYS A 58 -8.83 10.82 8.99
CA LYS A 58 -9.69 10.52 10.15
C LYS A 58 -11.00 9.85 9.74
N GLY A 59 -11.66 9.19 10.70
CA GLY A 59 -12.98 8.55 10.47
C GLY A 59 -14.03 9.55 9.98
N GLU A 60 -14.04 10.78 10.48
CA GLU A 60 -15.00 11.81 10.06
C GLU A 60 -14.87 12.20 8.58
N ALA A 61 -13.67 12.07 8.00
CA ALA A 61 -13.48 12.27 6.56
C ALA A 61 -14.14 11.14 5.75
N LEU A 62 -14.02 9.90 6.22
CA LEU A 62 -14.70 8.76 5.60
C LEU A 62 -16.23 8.90 5.71
N GLU A 63 -16.75 9.29 6.87
CA GLU A 63 -18.19 9.47 7.04
C GLU A 63 -18.77 10.51 6.06
N LYS A 64 -18.02 11.60 5.78
CA LYS A 64 -18.42 12.58 4.76
C LYS A 64 -18.45 11.98 3.36
N ILE A 65 -17.43 11.19 3.00
CA ILE A 65 -17.34 10.51 1.70
C ILE A 65 -18.51 9.53 1.53
N LEU A 66 -18.81 8.74 2.57
CA LEU A 66 -19.91 7.79 2.57
C LEU A 66 -21.27 8.50 2.45
N ALA A 67 -21.48 9.59 3.19
CA ALA A 67 -22.71 10.38 3.11
C ALA A 67 -22.93 11.05 1.74
N ALA A 68 -21.85 11.35 1.02
CA ALA A 68 -21.88 11.92 -0.32
C ALA A 68 -21.96 10.86 -1.44
N GLU A 69 -21.90 9.57 -1.10
CA GLU A 69 -21.87 8.44 -2.04
C GLU A 69 -20.74 8.55 -3.09
N GLU A 70 -19.61 9.17 -2.71
CA GLU A 70 -18.50 9.42 -3.62
C GLU A 70 -17.72 8.13 -3.98
N ASP A 71 -17.38 7.98 -5.26
CA ASP A 71 -16.54 6.87 -5.74
C ASP A 71 -15.05 7.23 -5.74
N ILE A 72 -14.38 6.97 -4.62
CA ILE A 72 -12.93 7.14 -4.49
C ILE A 72 -12.23 5.80 -4.70
N SER A 73 -12.20 5.35 -5.96
CA SER A 73 -11.63 4.06 -6.34
C SER A 73 -10.21 4.13 -6.93
N ASP A 74 -9.68 5.31 -7.22
CA ASP A 74 -8.37 5.48 -7.86
C ASP A 74 -7.74 6.82 -7.45
N ILE A 75 -6.42 6.81 -7.24
CA ILE A 75 -5.61 8.00 -6.98
C ILE A 75 -5.57 8.98 -8.17
N ARG A 76 -5.89 8.48 -9.38
CA ARG A 76 -5.87 9.28 -10.61
C ARG A 76 -7.08 10.19 -10.75
N THR A 77 -8.17 9.90 -10.02
CA THR A 77 -9.43 10.63 -10.16
C THR A 77 -9.61 11.71 -9.10
N HIS A 78 -8.88 11.63 -7.98
CA HIS A 78 -8.96 12.59 -6.89
C HIS A 78 -7.56 12.84 -6.31
N ARG A 79 -7.23 14.09 -5.95
CA ARG A 79 -5.96 14.41 -5.27
C ARG A 79 -6.01 13.97 -3.81
N ILE A 80 -5.99 12.66 -3.60
CA ILE A 80 -6.06 12.02 -2.29
C ILE A 80 -4.69 11.69 -1.71
N THR A 81 -3.61 12.13 -2.35
CA THR A 81 -2.26 11.84 -1.90
C THR A 81 -1.30 12.97 -2.22
N ASN A 82 -0.29 13.11 -1.37
CA ASN A 82 0.93 13.88 -1.62
C ASN A 82 2.18 12.99 -1.58
N SER A 83 2.03 11.66 -1.61
CA SER A 83 3.15 10.73 -1.69
C SER A 83 3.93 10.90 -2.99
N ILE A 84 5.23 10.67 -2.93
CA ILE A 84 6.08 10.53 -4.10
C ILE A 84 5.80 9.18 -4.73
N VAL A 85 5.39 9.18 -5.99
CA VAL A 85 4.99 7.98 -6.72
C VAL A 85 6.12 7.57 -7.66
N PHE A 86 6.38 6.26 -7.77
CA PHE A 86 7.41 5.72 -8.65
C PHE A 86 6.79 4.90 -9.77
N HIS A 87 7.32 5.04 -10.98
CA HIS A 87 7.02 4.18 -12.14
C HIS A 87 5.54 3.99 -12.50
N ILE A 88 4.68 4.95 -12.17
CA ILE A 88 3.31 4.95 -12.68
C ILE A 88 3.27 5.77 -13.96
N GLU A 89 3.22 5.06 -15.09
CA GLU A 89 3.03 5.68 -16.40
C GLU A 89 1.74 6.51 -16.43
N ASN A 90 1.81 7.67 -17.09
CA ASN A 90 0.71 8.63 -17.23
C ASN A 90 0.21 9.25 -15.92
N LEU A 91 1.02 9.23 -14.85
CA LEU A 91 0.80 10.03 -13.66
C LEU A 91 1.83 11.16 -13.61
N ASP A 92 1.35 12.40 -13.66
CA ASP A 92 2.21 13.57 -13.55
C ASP A 92 2.95 13.58 -12.21
N GLY A 93 4.24 13.92 -12.25
CA GLY A 93 5.11 13.87 -11.07
C GLY A 93 5.55 12.47 -10.61
N SER A 94 5.28 11.39 -11.37
CA SER A 94 5.88 10.09 -11.08
C SER A 94 7.38 10.12 -11.31
N VAL A 95 8.17 9.69 -10.32
CA VAL A 95 9.62 9.53 -10.41
C VAL A 95 9.95 8.29 -11.24
N ILE A 96 10.81 8.45 -12.23
CA ILE A 96 11.29 7.37 -13.12
C ILE A 96 12.80 7.20 -12.91
N SER A 97 13.23 5.96 -12.68
CA SER A 97 14.62 5.56 -12.42
C SER A 97 14.86 4.10 -12.81
N ASP A 98 15.71 3.85 -13.81
CA ASP A 98 16.02 2.48 -14.26
C ASP A 98 16.65 1.61 -13.16
N GLU A 99 17.44 2.23 -12.27
CA GLU A 99 18.04 1.59 -11.10
C GLU A 99 16.95 1.04 -10.15
N VAL A 100 15.97 1.89 -9.81
CA VAL A 100 14.84 1.51 -8.94
C VAL A 100 13.98 0.46 -9.62
N LEU A 101 13.72 0.59 -10.92
CA LEU A 101 12.93 -0.38 -11.67
C LEU A 101 13.61 -1.76 -11.72
N HIS A 102 14.92 -1.80 -11.90
CA HIS A 102 15.69 -3.05 -11.89
C HIS A 102 15.61 -3.74 -10.52
N MET A 103 15.87 -3.01 -9.44
CA MET A 103 15.78 -3.55 -8.08
C MET A 103 14.34 -3.99 -7.74
N ARG A 104 13.34 -3.24 -8.21
CA ARG A 104 11.93 -3.58 -8.01
C ARG A 104 11.56 -4.93 -8.63
N ARG A 105 12.07 -5.26 -9.82
CA ARG A 105 11.81 -6.56 -10.46
C ARG A 105 12.33 -7.73 -9.64
N GLN A 106 13.50 -7.60 -9.00
CA GLN A 106 14.05 -8.64 -8.13
C GLN A 106 13.15 -8.89 -6.91
N ILE A 107 12.62 -7.81 -6.32
CA ILE A 107 11.65 -7.92 -5.21
C ILE A 107 10.36 -8.60 -5.69
N ASP A 108 9.85 -8.20 -6.86
CA ASP A 108 8.62 -8.75 -7.42
C ASP A 108 8.71 -10.27 -7.67
N GLU A 109 9.87 -10.76 -8.13
CA GLU A 109 10.12 -12.20 -8.30
C GLU A 109 10.10 -12.98 -6.97
N VAL A 110 10.65 -12.41 -5.89
CA VAL A 110 10.63 -13.04 -4.57
C VAL A 110 9.21 -12.99 -3.98
N ILE A 111 8.55 -11.84 -4.07
CA ILE A 111 7.18 -11.65 -3.58
C ILE A 111 6.20 -12.58 -4.29
N ASP A 112 6.30 -12.76 -5.62
CA ASP A 112 5.44 -13.70 -6.35
C ASP A 112 5.54 -15.12 -5.74
N LYS A 113 6.77 -15.61 -5.52
CA LYS A 113 7.01 -16.91 -4.88
C LYS A 113 6.43 -16.99 -3.47
N ARG A 114 6.58 -15.94 -2.65
CA ARG A 114 6.06 -15.93 -1.27
C ARG A 114 4.54 -15.85 -1.20
N ILE A 115 3.92 -15.02 -2.05
CA ILE A 115 2.46 -14.94 -2.18
C ILE A 115 1.91 -16.30 -2.61
N ARG A 116 2.48 -16.94 -3.63
CA ARG A 116 2.05 -18.29 -4.04
C ARG A 116 2.20 -19.32 -2.91
N GLY A 117 3.17 -19.14 -2.02
CA GLY A 117 3.38 -20.00 -0.86
C GLY A 117 2.37 -19.83 0.28
N ILE A 118 1.67 -18.68 0.38
CA ILE A 118 0.64 -18.48 1.40
C ILE A 118 -0.76 -18.90 0.94
N PHE A 119 -1.04 -19.03 -0.35
CA PHE A 119 -2.37 -19.43 -0.83
C PHE A 119 -2.51 -20.95 -1.00
N SER A 120 -3.68 -21.51 -0.66
CA SER A 120 -3.97 -22.95 -0.74
C SER A 120 -3.99 -23.50 -2.17
N ASP A 121 -4.53 -22.74 -3.12
CA ASP A 121 -4.51 -23.06 -4.56
C ASP A 121 -3.88 -21.91 -5.35
N PRO A 122 -2.54 -21.88 -5.45
CA PRO A 122 -1.86 -20.78 -6.13
C PRO A 122 -1.88 -20.92 -7.67
N LYS A 123 -2.43 -22.02 -8.21
CA LYS A 123 -2.49 -22.26 -9.66
C LYS A 123 -3.57 -21.37 -10.26
N GLY A 124 -3.15 -20.38 -11.04
CA GLY A 124 -4.06 -19.40 -11.64
C GLY A 124 -4.05 -18.04 -10.95
N LEU A 125 -3.30 -17.86 -9.85
CA LEU A 125 -3.09 -16.52 -9.30
C LEU A 125 -2.25 -15.68 -10.26
N HIS A 126 -2.80 -14.55 -10.67
CA HIS A 126 -2.09 -13.49 -11.35
C HIS A 126 -1.74 -12.39 -10.33
N ILE A 127 -0.46 -12.04 -10.29
CA ILE A 127 0.12 -11.14 -9.29
C ILE A 127 0.75 -9.98 -10.05
N GLU A 128 0.25 -8.77 -9.81
CA GLU A 128 0.75 -7.56 -10.45
C GLU A 128 1.24 -6.55 -9.42
N CYS A 129 2.32 -5.84 -9.74
CA CYS A 129 2.66 -4.61 -9.05
C CYS A 129 1.52 -3.60 -9.25
N SER A 130 0.99 -3.08 -8.14
CA SER A 130 -0.13 -2.13 -8.13
C SER A 130 0.21 -0.82 -7.39
N GLY A 131 1.41 -0.71 -6.83
CA GLY A 131 1.82 0.47 -6.08
C GLY A 131 3.31 0.53 -5.80
N HIS A 132 3.86 1.74 -5.87
CA HIS A 132 5.24 2.04 -5.51
C HIS A 132 5.34 3.48 -5.01
N TYR A 133 5.43 3.63 -3.69
CA TYR A 133 5.24 4.92 -3.04
C TYR A 133 6.32 5.19 -2.01
N TRP A 134 6.67 6.48 -1.88
CA TRP A 134 7.37 7.04 -0.73
C TRP A 134 6.52 8.15 -0.14
N TYR A 135 6.25 8.05 1.15
CA TYR A 135 5.59 9.05 1.98
C TYR A 135 6.67 9.74 2.82
N PRO A 136 7.13 10.94 2.44
CA PRO A 136 7.92 11.77 3.34
C PRO A 136 7.11 12.17 4.59
N PRO A 137 7.72 12.77 5.64
CA PRO A 137 6.97 13.30 6.77
C PRO A 137 5.84 14.26 6.34
N GLY A 138 4.62 14.01 6.82
CA GLY A 138 3.40 14.68 6.37
C GLY A 138 2.78 14.06 5.10
N GLY A 139 3.32 12.95 4.62
CA GLY A 139 2.82 12.17 3.51
C GLY A 139 1.56 11.39 3.88
N TYR A 140 0.57 11.36 2.99
CA TYR A 140 -0.68 10.64 3.22
C TYR A 140 -1.27 10.06 1.93
N MET A 141 -2.13 9.07 2.10
CA MET A 141 -3.09 8.59 1.12
C MET A 141 -4.46 8.59 1.81
N GLY A 142 -5.37 9.44 1.35
CA GLY A 142 -6.73 9.57 1.89
C GLY A 142 -7.56 8.31 1.69
N TRP A 143 -8.77 8.33 2.24
CA TRP A 143 -9.71 7.21 2.14
C TRP A 143 -10.03 6.85 0.69
N HIS A 144 -9.80 5.58 0.33
CA HIS A 144 -10.11 5.02 -0.98
C HIS A 144 -10.37 3.52 -0.88
N THR A 145 -10.88 2.92 -1.95
CA THR A 145 -11.32 1.51 -1.94
C THR A 145 -10.62 0.61 -2.94
N ASN A 146 -10.09 1.15 -4.05
CA ASN A 146 -9.64 0.37 -5.19
C ASN A 146 -10.71 -0.61 -5.76
N ARG A 147 -12.00 -0.39 -5.48
CA ARG A 147 -13.11 -1.34 -5.77
C ARG A 147 -13.25 -1.72 -7.25
N ARG A 148 -12.78 -0.87 -8.16
CA ARG A 148 -12.82 -1.13 -9.62
C ARG A 148 -11.87 -2.25 -10.07
N LYS A 149 -10.95 -2.67 -9.19
CA LYS A 149 -10.01 -3.77 -9.41
C LYS A 149 -10.13 -4.73 -8.23
N PRO A 150 -11.16 -5.58 -8.13
CA PRO A 150 -11.32 -6.47 -6.98
C PRO A 150 -10.17 -7.49 -6.85
N GLY A 151 -10.16 -8.25 -5.76
CA GLY A 151 -9.15 -9.26 -5.47
C GLY A 151 -8.37 -8.95 -4.20
N TRP A 152 -7.35 -9.77 -3.94
CA TRP A 152 -6.47 -9.59 -2.80
C TRP A 152 -5.44 -8.48 -3.06
N ARG A 153 -5.00 -7.84 -1.99
CA ARG A 153 -3.92 -6.85 -1.97
C ARG A 153 -2.89 -7.24 -0.94
N MET A 154 -1.63 -7.28 -1.33
CA MET A 154 -0.52 -7.36 -0.39
C MET A 154 0.21 -6.02 -0.37
N TYR A 155 0.30 -5.42 0.82
CA TYR A 155 1.09 -4.22 1.07
C TYR A 155 2.30 -4.60 1.90
N VAL A 156 3.47 -4.25 1.36
CA VAL A 156 4.75 -4.31 2.07
C VAL A 156 5.16 -2.88 2.35
N SER A 157 5.33 -2.53 3.63
CA SER A 157 5.76 -1.18 3.99
C SER A 157 6.88 -1.15 5.03
N TYR A 158 7.79 -0.21 4.82
CA TYR A 158 8.89 0.08 5.73
C TYR A 158 8.72 1.50 6.27
N ALA A 159 8.74 1.68 7.58
CA ALA A 159 8.73 2.97 8.24
C ALA A 159 10.07 3.19 8.97
N GLU A 160 10.68 4.36 8.81
CA GLU A 160 11.98 4.64 9.47
C GLU A 160 11.89 4.81 10.97
N ALA A 161 10.71 5.15 11.48
CA ALA A 161 10.43 5.28 12.89
C ALA A 161 9.13 4.55 13.22
N GLU A 162 9.19 3.66 14.22
CA GLU A 162 8.05 2.88 14.66
C GLU A 162 6.97 3.79 15.24
N HIS A 163 5.72 3.44 14.98
CA HIS A 163 4.52 4.12 15.46
C HIS A 163 4.40 5.60 15.03
N ARG A 164 5.22 6.02 14.06
CA ARG A 164 5.18 7.36 13.43
C ARG A 164 4.47 7.36 12.07
N SER A 165 3.91 6.22 11.67
CA SER A 165 3.01 6.10 10.54
C SER A 165 1.94 5.05 10.83
N PHE A 166 0.87 5.04 10.05
CA PHE A 166 -0.17 4.03 10.19
C PHE A 166 -0.85 3.69 8.87
N PHE A 167 -1.37 2.46 8.83
CA PHE A 167 -2.44 2.05 7.94
C PHE A 167 -3.75 2.08 8.71
N ARG A 168 -4.82 2.57 8.11
CA ARG A 168 -6.15 2.58 8.73
C ARG A 168 -7.16 2.09 7.72
N TYR A 169 -8.11 1.28 8.17
CA TYR A 169 -9.17 0.76 7.32
C TYR A 169 -10.51 0.76 8.05
N ARG A 170 -11.60 0.68 7.29
CA ARG A 170 -12.93 0.40 7.80
C ARG A 170 -13.22 -1.06 7.54
N ASP A 171 -13.46 -1.82 8.59
CA ASP A 171 -13.84 -3.22 8.49
C ASP A 171 -15.15 -3.32 7.68
N PRO A 172 -15.18 -4.09 6.58
CA PRO A 172 -16.33 -4.11 5.68
C PRO A 172 -17.55 -4.83 6.26
N ASP A 173 -17.38 -5.64 7.31
CA ASP A 173 -18.47 -6.42 7.92
C ASP A 173 -19.12 -5.67 9.09
N THR A 174 -18.30 -5.02 9.91
CA THR A 174 -18.72 -4.33 11.14
C THR A 174 -18.87 -2.82 10.94
N GLY A 175 -18.17 -2.24 9.97
CA GLY A 175 -18.08 -0.81 9.76
C GLY A 175 -17.17 -0.08 10.74
N GLU A 176 -16.45 -0.80 11.61
CA GLU A 176 -15.52 -0.22 12.57
C GLU A 176 -14.27 0.34 11.85
N VAL A 177 -13.80 1.51 12.29
CA VAL A 177 -12.55 2.11 11.80
C VAL A 177 -11.37 1.65 12.66
N ILE A 178 -10.49 0.85 12.07
CA ILE A 178 -9.35 0.21 12.74
C ILE A 178 -8.07 0.93 12.30
N THR A 179 -7.28 1.40 13.28
CA THR A 179 -5.95 1.98 13.04
C THR A 179 -4.87 0.97 13.40
N CYS A 180 -3.98 0.69 12.46
CA CYS A 180 -2.83 -0.18 12.63
C CYS A 180 -1.56 0.69 12.57
N PRO A 181 -0.97 1.06 13.73
CA PRO A 181 0.34 1.71 13.76
C PRO A 181 1.36 0.86 13.01
N ASP A 182 2.19 1.50 12.20
CA ASP A 182 3.27 0.80 11.52
C ASP A 182 4.42 0.52 12.49
N GLU A 183 4.94 -0.70 12.46
CA GLU A 183 6.29 -1.01 12.95
C GLU A 183 7.33 -0.67 11.86
N THR A 184 8.59 -0.99 12.10
CA THR A 184 9.65 -0.83 11.10
C THR A 184 9.32 -1.58 9.80
N TRP A 185 8.80 -2.81 9.90
CA TRP A 185 8.34 -3.63 8.77
C TRP A 185 6.89 -4.02 8.97
N ASN A 186 6.10 -4.00 7.89
CA ASN A 186 4.71 -4.40 7.94
C ASN A 186 4.33 -5.12 6.65
N PHE A 187 3.62 -6.24 6.80
CA PHE A 187 3.17 -7.09 5.71
C PHE A 187 1.68 -7.37 5.87
N ARG A 188 0.86 -6.65 5.11
CA ARG A 188 -0.60 -6.70 5.25
C ARG A 188 -1.21 -7.30 4.01
N LEU A 189 -2.16 -8.20 4.19
CA LEU A 189 -2.94 -8.79 3.12
C LEU A 189 -4.42 -8.51 3.34
N PHE A 190 -5.11 -7.93 2.37
CA PHE A 190 -6.53 -7.63 2.49
C PHE A 190 -7.31 -7.85 1.20
N LYS A 191 -8.59 -8.23 1.32
CA LYS A 191 -9.47 -8.56 0.19
C LYS A 191 -10.39 -7.40 -0.12
N ILE A 192 -10.45 -7.04 -1.39
CA ILE A 192 -11.35 -6.03 -1.92
C ILE A 192 -12.42 -6.76 -2.73
N SER A 193 -13.70 -6.60 -2.36
CA SER A 193 -14.83 -7.08 -3.14
C SER A 193 -15.66 -5.91 -3.67
N PRO A 194 -16.32 -6.06 -4.83
CA PRO A 194 -17.22 -5.03 -5.35
C PRO A 194 -18.40 -4.72 -4.42
N GLU A 195 -18.91 -5.73 -3.73
CA GLU A 195 -20.08 -5.66 -2.85
C GLU A 195 -19.72 -5.08 -1.48
N LYS A 196 -18.47 -5.29 -1.04
CA LYS A 196 -17.94 -4.86 0.25
C LYS A 196 -16.65 -4.08 0.04
N PRO A 197 -16.73 -2.77 -0.21
CA PRO A 197 -15.55 -1.96 -0.44
C PRO A 197 -14.68 -1.93 0.81
N PHE A 198 -13.39 -2.26 0.64
CA PHE A 198 -12.41 -2.15 1.69
C PHE A 198 -11.86 -0.71 1.71
N TRP A 199 -12.48 0.17 2.50
CA TRP A 199 -12.01 1.55 2.66
C TRP A 199 -10.73 1.57 3.47
N HIS A 200 -9.69 2.23 2.96
CA HIS A 200 -8.40 2.35 3.65
C HIS A 200 -7.70 3.67 3.34
N CYS A 201 -6.82 4.07 4.24
CA CYS A 201 -5.98 5.25 4.15
C CYS A 201 -4.63 5.03 4.85
N VAL A 202 -3.68 5.93 4.60
CA VAL A 202 -2.32 5.91 5.14
C VAL A 202 -1.92 7.32 5.53
N PHE A 203 -1.17 7.46 6.63
CA PHE A 203 -0.49 8.69 6.99
C PHE A 203 0.87 8.39 7.60
N SER A 204 1.83 9.31 7.40
CA SER A 204 3.19 9.17 7.90
C SER A 204 3.76 10.50 8.42
N GLU A 205 4.31 10.48 9.62
CA GLU A 205 5.14 11.54 10.22
C GLU A 205 6.65 11.24 10.12
N THR A 206 7.00 10.16 9.42
CA THR A 206 8.35 9.70 9.13
C THR A 206 8.46 9.36 7.65
N ASP A 207 9.66 9.09 7.15
CA ASP A 207 9.79 8.46 5.84
C ASP A 207 9.20 7.04 5.89
N ARG A 208 8.22 6.79 5.03
CA ARG A 208 7.55 5.50 4.88
C ARG A 208 7.53 5.08 3.42
N PHE A 209 7.92 3.87 3.13
CA PHE A 209 7.94 3.31 1.78
C PHE A 209 6.88 2.22 1.65
N SER A 210 6.30 2.08 0.47
CA SER A 210 5.26 1.06 0.22
C SER A 210 5.33 0.46 -1.16
N LEU A 211 5.26 -0.86 -1.18
CA LEU A 211 5.11 -1.68 -2.37
C LEU A 211 3.73 -2.35 -2.28
N GLY A 212 2.92 -2.17 -3.32
CA GLY A 212 1.59 -2.75 -3.41
C GLY A 212 1.53 -3.82 -4.49
N TYR A 213 0.85 -4.92 -4.20
CA TYR A 213 0.58 -6.01 -5.13
C TYR A 213 -0.91 -6.30 -5.19
N ARG A 214 -1.46 -6.46 -6.40
CA ARG A 214 -2.80 -7.01 -6.61
C ARG A 214 -2.67 -8.48 -6.98
N ILE A 215 -3.55 -9.27 -6.40
CA ILE A 215 -3.60 -10.72 -6.56
C ILE A 215 -5.04 -11.06 -6.97
N ASP A 216 -5.22 -11.53 -8.20
CA ASP A 216 -6.50 -11.99 -8.73
C ASP A 216 -6.41 -13.47 -9.14
N ALA A 217 -7.53 -14.17 -9.01
CA ALA A 217 -7.72 -15.47 -9.63
C ALA A 217 -7.98 -15.24 -11.12
N GLY A 218 -7.14 -15.83 -11.97
CA GLY A 218 -7.29 -15.81 -13.43
C GLY A 218 -8.42 -16.70 -13.95
#